data_AF-A0A1F4XTK7-F1
#
_entry.id   AF-A0A1F4XTK7-F1
#
_cell.length_a   1.000
_cell.length_b   1.000
_cell.length_c   1.000
_cell.angle_alpha   90.00
_cell.angle_beta   90.00
_cell.angle_gamma   90.00
#
_symmetry.space_group_name_H-M   'P 1'
#
loop_
_entity.id
_entity.type
_entity.pdbx_description
1 polymer ?
#
loop_
_entity_poly.entity_id
_entity_poly.type
_entity_poly.pdbx_seq_one_letter_code
_entity_poly.pdbx_strand_id
1 'polypeptide(L)'
;MNWRRLFRRTGSAINERRRTLIKLAAFGGATFILGKVLGPSLNLFGGNIAEGEITEFKNFRVVDNDEELGFYDKVGNEILIIEKES
;
A
#
# COMPACT_ATOMS: atom_id res chain seq x y z
N MET A 1 -31.40 -28.75 41.52
CA MET A 1 -30.43 -27.69 41.17
C MET A 1 -29.60 -28.19 39.98
N ASN A 2 -29.71 -27.58 38.79
CA ASN A 2 -29.20 -28.16 37.55
C ASN A 2 -27.91 -27.46 37.08
N TRP A 3 -26.77 -28.13 37.28
CA TRP A 3 -25.41 -27.58 37.13
C TRP A 3 -24.98 -27.36 35.67
N ARG A 4 -25.74 -27.88 34.70
CA ARG A 4 -25.40 -27.84 33.26
C ARG A 4 -25.49 -26.44 32.63
N ARG A 5 -26.01 -25.44 33.35
CA ARG A 5 -26.15 -24.05 32.84
C ARG A 5 -24.96 -23.14 33.14
N LEU A 6 -24.00 -23.55 33.98
CA LEU A 6 -22.87 -22.71 34.40
C LEU A 6 -21.72 -22.67 33.39
N PHE A 7 -21.49 -23.74 32.62
CA PHE A 7 -20.36 -23.83 31.69
C PHE A 7 -20.58 -23.14 30.32
N ARG A 8 -21.78 -22.65 30.02
CA ARG A 8 -22.07 -22.00 28.73
C ARG A 8 -21.59 -20.54 28.64
N ARG A 9 -21.38 -19.86 29.76
CA ARG A 9 -21.03 -18.42 29.77
C ARG A 9 -19.54 -18.15 29.51
N THR A 10 -18.65 -19.05 29.88
CA THR A 10 -17.19 -18.82 29.78
C THR A 10 -16.61 -19.13 28.40
N GLY A 11 -17.27 -19.97 27.59
CA GLY A 11 -16.82 -20.31 26.23
C GLY A 11 -16.92 -19.17 25.23
N SER A 12 -17.84 -18.22 25.42
CA SER A 12 -18.07 -17.10 24.46
C SER A 12 -16.90 -16.11 24.46
N ALA A 13 -16.41 -15.70 25.64
CA ALA A 13 -15.42 -14.64 25.76
C ALA A 13 -14.02 -15.05 25.25
N ILE A 14 -13.64 -16.33 25.45
CA ILE A 14 -12.38 -16.89 24.94
C ILE A 14 -12.43 -16.98 23.40
N ASN A 15 -13.60 -17.31 22.84
CA ASN A 15 -13.79 -17.43 21.40
C ASN A 15 -13.69 -16.06 20.70
N GLU A 16 -14.21 -15.00 21.35
CA GLU A 16 -14.10 -13.62 20.87
C GLU A 16 -12.63 -13.17 20.74
N ARG A 17 -11.82 -13.40 21.80
CA ARG A 17 -10.39 -13.03 21.80
C ARG A 17 -9.60 -13.76 20.71
N ARG A 18 -9.82 -15.06 20.54
CA ARG A 18 -9.17 -15.85 19.47
C ARG A 18 -9.55 -15.35 18.09
N ARG A 19 -10.83 -15.02 17.88
CA ARG A 19 -11.32 -14.46 16.62
C ARG A 19 -10.71 -13.09 16.33
N THR A 20 -10.56 -12.25 17.35
CA THR A 20 -9.90 -10.94 17.20
C THR A 20 -8.42 -11.08 16.84
N LEU A 21 -7.69 -12.00 17.49
CA LEU A 21 -6.30 -12.27 17.14
C LEU A 21 -6.14 -12.78 15.70
N ILE A 22 -7.00 -13.71 15.26
CA ILE A 22 -6.98 -14.23 13.88
C ILE A 22 -7.26 -13.10 12.88
N LYS A 23 -8.23 -12.23 13.16
CA LYS A 23 -8.50 -11.05 12.32
C LYS A 23 -7.28 -10.15 12.25
N LEU A 24 -6.64 -9.85 13.38
CA LEU A 24 -5.46 -8.99 13.42
C LEU A 24 -4.30 -9.59 12.61
N ALA A 25 -4.06 -10.89 12.76
CA ALA A 25 -3.05 -11.62 11.98
C ALA A 25 -3.37 -11.61 10.48
N ALA A 26 -4.63 -11.80 10.10
CA ALA A 26 -5.07 -11.75 8.71
C ALA A 26 -4.91 -10.33 8.11
N PHE A 27 -5.30 -9.29 8.85
CA PHE A 27 -5.11 -7.91 8.43
C PHE A 27 -3.62 -7.54 8.31
N GLY A 28 -2.80 -7.90 9.30
CA GLY A 28 -1.35 -7.68 9.26
C GLY A 28 -0.65 -8.42 8.13
N GLY A 29 -1.05 -9.66 7.84
CA GLY A 29 -0.55 -10.42 6.71
C GLY A 29 -0.96 -9.81 5.37
N ALA A 30 -2.23 -9.40 5.24
CA ALA A 30 -2.73 -8.75 4.04
C ALA A 30 -2.03 -7.41 3.78
N THR A 31 -1.86 -6.56 4.79
CA THR A 31 -1.13 -5.29 4.64
C THR A 31 0.36 -5.48 4.38
N PHE A 32 0.99 -6.52 4.94
CA PHE A 32 2.39 -6.85 4.63
C PHE A 32 2.59 -7.26 3.16
N ILE A 33 1.70 -8.09 2.61
CA ILE A 33 1.74 -8.50 1.20
C ILE A 33 1.47 -7.28 0.30
N LEU A 34 0.45 -6.48 0.63
CA LEU A 34 0.17 -5.23 -0.08
C LEU A 34 1.35 -4.27 -0.02
N GLY A 35 2.02 -4.13 1.13
CA GLY A 35 3.23 -3.32 1.26
C GLY A 35 4.40 -3.83 0.43
N LYS A 36 4.54 -5.14 0.20
CA LYS A 36 5.56 -5.68 -0.70
C LYS A 36 5.21 -5.57 -2.18
N VAL A 37 3.94 -5.78 -2.54
CA VAL A 37 3.48 -5.69 -3.94
C VAL A 37 3.40 -4.23 -4.38
N LEU A 38 2.89 -3.36 -3.50
CA LEU A 38 2.75 -1.93 -3.74
C LEU A 38 3.98 -1.13 -3.31
N GLY A 39 4.91 -1.71 -2.54
CA GLY A 39 6.14 -1.05 -2.10
C GLY A 39 6.98 -0.48 -3.25
N PRO A 40 7.25 -1.26 -4.32
CA PRO A 40 7.90 -0.74 -5.52
C PRO A 40 7.10 0.39 -6.20
N SER A 41 5.77 0.37 -6.10
CA SER A 41 4.89 1.43 -6.65
C SER A 41 4.68 2.63 -5.71
N LEU A 42 5.12 2.56 -4.45
CA LEU A 42 5.06 3.66 -3.47
C LEU A 42 6.42 4.37 -3.33
N ASN A 43 7.52 3.75 -3.78
CA ASN A 43 8.78 4.44 -4.07
C ASN A 43 8.64 5.53 -5.16
N LEU A 44 7.48 5.61 -5.82
CA LEU A 44 7.10 6.74 -6.68
C LEU A 44 6.78 8.04 -5.91
N PHE A 45 6.47 7.97 -4.61
CA PHE A 45 6.08 9.13 -3.81
C PHE A 45 7.01 9.39 -2.62
N GLY A 46 7.95 8.48 -2.34
CA GLY A 46 8.94 8.59 -1.27
C GLY A 46 10.29 9.05 -1.81
N GLY A 47 10.45 10.37 -1.93
CA GLY A 47 11.63 11.03 -2.46
C GLY A 47 12.96 10.43 -2.00
N ASN A 48 13.61 9.74 -2.92
CA ASN A 48 15.05 9.85 -3.14
C ASN A 48 15.20 10.12 -4.63
N ILE A 49 14.92 11.38 -5.00
CA ILE A 49 15.16 11.88 -6.35
C ILE A 49 16.68 11.92 -6.50
N ALA A 50 17.25 10.88 -7.11
CA ALA A 50 18.51 11.04 -7.78
C ALA A 50 18.21 11.86 -9.04
N GLU A 51 18.78 13.06 -9.13
CA GLU A 51 18.67 13.96 -10.29
C GLU A 51 18.78 13.17 -11.61
N GLY A 52 17.76 13.29 -12.46
CA GLY A 52 17.76 12.74 -13.82
C GLY A 52 17.24 11.30 -13.97
N GLU A 53 16.52 10.74 -13.00
CA GLU A 53 16.00 9.37 -13.09
C GLU A 53 14.75 9.28 -13.98
N ILE A 54 14.91 8.71 -15.18
CA ILE A 54 13.79 8.36 -16.05
C ILE A 54 13.12 7.10 -15.48
N THR A 55 11.95 7.24 -14.89
CA THR A 55 11.18 6.09 -14.41
C THR A 55 10.28 5.57 -15.53
N GLU A 56 10.66 4.45 -16.13
CA GLU A 56 9.95 3.83 -17.24
C GLU A 56 8.90 2.81 -16.73
N PHE A 57 7.62 3.14 -16.89
CA PHE A 57 6.51 2.22 -16.65
C PHE A 57 6.11 1.53 -17.94
N LYS A 58 5.46 0.36 -17.82
CA LYS A 58 5.04 -0.46 -18.96
C LYS A 58 4.25 0.31 -20.04
N ASN A 59 3.51 1.33 -19.64
CA ASN A 59 2.61 2.11 -20.50
C ASN A 59 2.87 3.63 -20.47
N PHE A 60 3.71 4.12 -19.57
CA PHE A 60 3.98 5.56 -19.46
C PHE A 60 5.40 5.80 -18.95
N ARG A 61 5.97 6.93 -19.31
CA ARG A 61 7.30 7.35 -18.87
C ARG A 61 7.14 8.60 -18.02
N VAL A 62 7.79 8.61 -16.85
CA VAL A 62 7.88 9.79 -16.00
C VAL A 62 9.31 10.32 -16.11
N VAL A 63 9.43 11.60 -16.43
CA VAL A 63 10.70 12.33 -16.49
C VAL A 63 10.64 13.39 -15.40
N ASP A 64 11.55 13.28 -14.44
CA ASP A 64 11.68 14.22 -13.33
C ASP A 64 12.95 15.05 -13.52
N ASN A 65 12.75 16.35 -13.80
CA ASN A 65 13.82 17.34 -13.88
C ASN A 65 13.64 18.36 -12.75
N ASP A 66 14.65 19.18 -12.47
CA ASP A 66 14.62 20.14 -11.36
C ASP A 66 13.50 21.20 -11.52
N GLU A 67 13.15 21.53 -12.75
CA GLU A 67 12.16 22.56 -13.09
C GLU A 67 10.77 21.98 -13.38
N GLU A 68 10.69 20.72 -13.84
CA GLU A 68 9.48 20.16 -14.43
C GLU A 68 9.34 18.65 -14.17
N LEU A 69 8.11 18.22 -13.90
CA LEU A 69 7.71 16.81 -13.86
C LEU A 69 6.85 16.49 -15.08
N GLY A 70 7.40 15.72 -16.02
CA GLY A 70 6.75 15.35 -17.27
C GLY A 70 6.25 13.91 -17.31
N PHE A 71 4.99 13.72 -17.70
CA PHE A 71 4.35 12.42 -17.93
C PHE A 71 4.13 12.22 -19.43
N TYR A 72 4.65 11.11 -19.95
CA TYR A 72 4.62 10.77 -21.37
C TYR A 72 4.02 9.38 -21.59
N ASP A 73 3.35 9.17 -22.71
CA ASP A 73 3.00 7.82 -23.21
C ASP A 73 4.27 7.10 -23.68
N LYS A 74 4.20 5.78 -23.84
CA LYS A 74 5.31 4.93 -24.31
C LYS A 74 5.87 5.37 -25.68
N VAL A 75 5.05 6.02 -26.51
CA VAL A 75 5.43 6.54 -27.83
C VAL A 75 6.15 7.90 -27.72
N GLY A 76 6.18 8.51 -26.54
CA GLY A 76 6.76 9.83 -26.30
C GLY A 76 5.78 10.99 -26.41
N ASN A 77 4.47 10.71 -26.47
CA ASN A 77 3.44 11.75 -26.48
C ASN A 77 3.28 12.35 -25.07
N GLU A 78 3.26 13.68 -24.96
CA GLU A 78 3.01 14.37 -23.70
C GLU A 78 1.57 14.13 -23.22
N ILE A 79 1.44 13.72 -21.96
CA ILE A 79 0.16 13.57 -21.27
C ILE A 79 -0.04 14.75 -20.33
N LEU A 80 0.97 15.09 -19.54
CA LEU A 80 0.90 16.14 -18.52
C LEU A 80 2.31 16.63 -18.18
N ILE A 81 2.49 17.95 -18.05
CA ILE A 81 3.69 18.57 -17.52
C ILE A 81 3.28 19.39 -16.29
N ILE A 82 3.99 19.21 -15.19
CA ILE A 82 3.83 19.99 -13.96
C ILE A 82 5.11 20.78 -13.78
N GLU A 83 5.02 22.09 -13.99
CA GLU A 83 6.08 23.02 -13.61
C GLU A 83 6.19 23.07 -12.09
N LYS A 84 7.40 22.90 -11.56
CA LYS A 84 7.66 23.04 -10.13
C LYS A 84 7.82 24.53 -9.84
N GLU A 85 6.81 25.14 -9.22
CA GLU A 85 6.97 26.49 -8.67
C GLU A 85 8.09 26.48 -7.63
N SER A 86 9.14 27.25 -7.91
CA SER A 86 10.32 27.41 -7.06
C SER A 86 10.16 28.46 -5.98
#